data_AF-A0A6L5Y3Y0-F1
#
_entry.id   AF-A0A6L5Y3Y0-F1
#
_cell.length_a   1.000
_cell.length_b   1.000
_cell.length_c   1.000
_cell.angle_alpha   90.00
_cell.angle_beta   90.00
_cell.angle_gamma   90.00
#
_symmetry.space_group_name_H-M   'P 1'
#
loop_
_entity.id
_entity.type
_entity.pdbx_description
1 polymer ?
#
loop_
_entity_poly.entity_id
_entity_poly.type
_entity_poly.pdbx_seq_one_letter_code
_entity_poly.pdbx_strand_id
1 'polypeptide(L)'
;MERKILIGIAVAFLAVMIVFTFTSQYTARALLPVITAGEADRDGWVDSSAVHYDESGKAFVYWVVPKETILGEALVLSRYPVRVKATKGKKIQAKGAEQLNQIALRCSREMEDGMKVRLDEEEK
;
A
#
# COMPACT_ATOMS: atom_id res chain seq x y z
N MET A 1 -21.24 -6.26 47.78
CA MET A 1 -20.65 -7.41 47.06
C MET A 1 -20.78 -7.24 45.54
N GLU A 2 -21.94 -6.77 45.06
CA GLU A 2 -22.25 -6.51 43.64
C GLU A 2 -21.26 -5.59 42.90
N ARG A 3 -20.85 -4.45 43.49
CA ARG A 3 -19.88 -3.53 42.85
C ARG A 3 -18.53 -4.17 42.51
N LYS A 4 -18.02 -5.06 43.38
CA LYS A 4 -16.73 -5.74 43.16
C LYS A 4 -16.82 -6.76 42.02
N ILE A 5 -17.95 -7.46 41.92
CA ILE A 5 -18.24 -8.40 40.84
C ILE A 5 -18.41 -7.64 39.52
N LEU A 6 -19.13 -6.52 39.53
CA LEU A 6 -19.35 -5.68 38.34
C LEU A 6 -18.02 -5.11 37.80
N ILE A 7 -17.14 -4.63 38.69
CA ILE A 7 -15.80 -4.15 38.30
C ILE A 7 -14.95 -5.30 37.76
N GLY A 8 -14.98 -6.48 38.39
CA GLY A 8 -14.25 -7.65 37.91
C GLY A 8 -14.68 -8.07 36.50
N ILE A 9 -15.99 -8.08 36.23
CA ILE A 9 -16.55 -8.37 34.91
C ILE A 9 -16.13 -7.29 33.90
N ALA A 10 -16.20 -6.01 34.27
CA ALA A 10 -15.80 -4.91 33.38
C ALA A 10 -14.31 -4.97 33.01
N VAL A 11 -13.44 -5.28 33.97
CA VAL A 11 -11.99 -5.44 33.73
C VAL A 11 -11.72 -6.65 32.85
N ALA A 12 -12.38 -7.79 33.09
CA ALA A 12 -12.25 -8.97 32.24
C ALA A 12 -12.73 -8.70 30.81
N PHE A 13 -13.84 -7.99 30.64
CA PHE A 13 -14.36 -7.61 29.33
C PHE A 13 -13.39 -6.68 28.58
N LEU A 14 -12.83 -5.68 29.28
CA LEU A 14 -11.82 -4.79 28.72
C LEU A 14 -10.57 -5.56 28.28
N ALA A 15 -10.08 -6.49 29.10
CA ALA A 15 -8.92 -7.33 28.77
C ALA A 15 -9.17 -8.17 27.51
N VAL A 16 -10.34 -8.81 27.41
CA VAL A 16 -10.75 -9.58 26.22
C VAL A 16 -10.84 -8.69 24.99
N MET A 17 -11.45 -7.50 25.10
CA MET A 17 -11.51 -6.54 24.00
C MET A 17 -10.12 -6.11 23.52
N ILE A 18 -9.20 -5.84 24.45
CA ILE A 18 -7.82 -5.46 24.11
C ILE A 18 -7.15 -6.58 23.32
N VAL A 19 -7.21 -7.83 23.82
CA VAL A 19 -6.60 -8.99 23.13
C VAL A 19 -7.21 -9.17 21.74
N PHE A 20 -8.54 -9.10 21.62
CA PHE A 20 -9.23 -9.21 20.33
C PHE A 20 -8.85 -8.09 19.36
N THR A 21 -8.67 -6.87 19.88
CA THR A 21 -8.24 -5.73 19.07
C THR A 21 -6.85 -5.97 18.49
N PHE A 22 -5.89 -6.43 19.31
CA PHE A 22 -4.55 -6.71 18.82
C PHE A 22 -4.49 -7.87 17.81
N THR A 23 -5.20 -8.97 18.05
CA THR A 23 -5.22 -10.11 17.12
C THR A 23 -5.94 -9.77 15.81
N SER A 24 -7.00 -8.96 15.87
CA SER A 24 -7.70 -8.45 14.70
C SER A 24 -6.79 -7.55 13.85
N GLN A 25 -6.02 -6.67 14.47
CA GLN A 25 -5.06 -5.81 13.76
C GLN A 25 -3.96 -6.61 13.07
N TYR A 26 -3.41 -7.62 13.76
CA TYR A 26 -2.39 -8.50 13.17
C TYR A 26 -2.92 -9.22 11.94
N THR A 27 -4.11 -9.83 12.06
CA THR A 27 -4.78 -10.52 10.95
C THR A 27 -5.10 -9.56 9.79
N ALA A 28 -5.58 -8.35 10.08
CA ALA A 28 -5.91 -7.35 9.07
C ALA A 28 -4.67 -6.91 8.27
N ARG A 29 -3.50 -6.76 8.92
CA ARG A 29 -2.23 -6.44 8.25
C ARG A 29 -1.72 -7.61 7.41
N ALA A 30 -1.83 -8.84 7.91
CA ALA A 30 -1.42 -10.05 7.18
C ALA A 30 -2.23 -10.26 5.88
N LEU A 31 -3.49 -9.82 5.88
CA LEU A 31 -4.39 -9.89 4.71
C LEU A 31 -4.17 -8.77 3.70
N LEU A 32 -3.28 -7.81 3.97
CA LEU A 32 -2.98 -6.76 3.01
C LEU A 32 -2.31 -7.35 1.76
N PRO A 33 -2.71 -6.86 0.57
CA PRO A 33 -2.03 -7.18 -0.67
C PRO A 33 -0.54 -6.84 -0.58
N VAL A 34 0.27 -7.72 -1.14
CA VAL A 34 1.73 -7.55 -1.22
C VAL A 34 2.03 -6.85 -2.52
N ILE A 35 2.94 -5.88 -2.51
CA ILE A 35 3.44 -5.24 -3.71
C ILE A 35 4.95 -5.39 -3.83
N THR A 36 5.41 -5.60 -5.06
CA THR A 36 6.80 -5.38 -5.44
C THR A 36 6.90 -3.93 -5.91
N ALA A 37 7.86 -3.19 -5.35
CA ALA A 37 8.06 -1.79 -5.69
C ALA A 37 9.46 -1.57 -6.26
N GLY A 38 9.59 -0.57 -7.12
CA GLY A 38 10.87 -0.14 -7.67
C GLY A 38 10.90 1.37 -7.84
N GLU A 39 11.94 1.85 -8.52
CA GLU A 39 12.16 3.27 -8.75
C GLU A 39 12.31 3.55 -10.24
N ALA A 40 11.93 4.76 -10.66
CA ALA A 40 12.29 5.26 -11.97
C ALA A 40 13.77 5.65 -11.99
N ASP A 41 14.44 5.48 -13.13
CA ASP A 41 15.75 6.09 -13.29
C ASP A 41 15.66 7.63 -13.45
N ARG A 42 16.82 8.30 -13.51
CA ARG A 42 16.88 9.78 -13.62
C ARG A 42 16.19 10.34 -14.86
N ASP A 43 16.06 9.53 -15.92
CA ASP A 43 15.42 9.91 -17.18
C ASP A 43 13.94 9.51 -17.23
N GLY A 44 13.41 8.95 -16.14
CA GLY A 44 12.02 8.53 -15.98
C GLY A 44 11.72 7.17 -16.59
N TRP A 45 12.71 6.31 -16.84
CA TRP A 45 12.45 4.95 -17.28
C TRP A 45 12.05 4.06 -16.12
N VAL A 46 10.90 3.40 -16.29
CA VAL A 46 10.35 2.40 -15.37
C VAL A 46 10.13 1.09 -16.11
N ASP A 47 9.96 0.00 -15.36
CA ASP A 47 9.47 -1.25 -15.94
C ASP A 47 8.06 -1.04 -16.52
N SER A 48 7.77 -1.65 -17.66
CA SER A 48 6.47 -1.56 -18.32
C SER A 48 5.30 -1.99 -17.43
N SER A 49 5.53 -2.89 -16.46
CA SER A 49 4.53 -3.34 -15.50
C SER A 49 4.06 -2.25 -14.53
N ALA A 50 4.84 -1.18 -14.35
CA ALA A 50 4.50 -0.05 -13.49
C ALA A 50 3.51 0.93 -14.10
N VAL A 51 3.35 0.93 -15.42
CA VAL A 51 2.55 1.92 -16.16
C VAL A 51 1.19 1.34 -16.50
N HIS A 52 0.16 2.02 -16.05
CA HIS A 52 -1.24 1.70 -16.28
C HIS A 52 -1.90 2.78 -17.14
N TYR A 53 -3.02 2.42 -17.76
CA TYR A 53 -3.83 3.33 -18.56
C TYR A 53 -5.25 3.35 -18.01
N ASP A 54 -5.83 4.54 -17.90
CA ASP A 54 -7.23 4.67 -17.55
C ASP A 54 -8.14 4.40 -18.75
N GLU A 55 -9.45 4.41 -18.53
CA GLU A 55 -10.46 4.21 -19.59
C GLU A 55 -10.37 5.27 -20.71
N SER A 56 -9.77 6.43 -20.43
CA SER A 56 -9.52 7.51 -21.40
C SER A 56 -8.16 7.38 -22.11
N GLY A 57 -7.39 6.32 -21.85
CA GLY A 57 -6.06 6.09 -22.40
C GLY A 57 -4.96 6.98 -21.80
N LYS A 58 -5.20 7.66 -20.68
CA LYS A 58 -4.17 8.45 -19.99
C LYS A 58 -3.31 7.53 -19.12
N ALA A 59 -2.01 7.70 -19.24
CA ALA A 59 -1.04 6.92 -18.48
C ALA A 59 -0.93 7.41 -17.03
N PHE A 60 -0.81 6.47 -16.11
CA PHE A 60 -0.54 6.72 -14.70
C PHE A 60 0.32 5.60 -14.12
N VAL A 61 0.94 5.87 -12.97
CA VAL A 61 1.63 4.87 -12.15
C VAL A 61 1.02 4.86 -10.76
N TYR A 62 1.22 3.79 -10.00
CA TYR A 62 0.88 3.76 -8.58
C TYR A 62 2.10 4.14 -7.75
N TRP A 63 2.04 5.31 -7.13
CA TRP A 63 3.01 5.77 -6.13
C TRP A 63 2.68 5.14 -4.78
N VAL A 64 3.67 4.54 -4.13
CA VAL A 64 3.53 3.99 -2.78
C VAL A 64 3.80 5.11 -1.77
N VAL A 65 2.78 5.48 -1.00
CA VAL A 65 2.86 6.56 -0.02
C VAL A 65 2.55 6.09 1.40
N PRO A 66 3.30 6.57 2.41
CA PRO A 66 2.91 6.39 3.79
C PRO A 66 1.68 7.25 4.12
N LYS A 67 0.76 6.66 4.89
CA LYS A 67 -0.44 7.34 5.40
C LYS A 67 -0.62 7.04 6.88
N GLU A 68 -0.75 8.08 7.68
CA GLU A 68 -1.08 7.95 9.10
C GLU A 68 -2.49 7.39 9.28
N THR A 69 -2.63 6.44 10.20
CA THR A 69 -3.93 5.91 10.62
C THR A 69 -3.99 5.86 12.14
N ILE A 70 -5.20 5.70 12.68
CA ILE A 70 -5.42 5.47 14.12
C ILE A 70 -4.66 4.25 14.66
N LEU A 71 -4.21 3.35 13.78
CA LEU A 71 -3.47 2.13 14.12
C LEU A 71 -1.98 2.21 13.75
N GLY A 72 -1.47 3.42 13.51
CA GLY A 72 -0.11 3.68 13.04
C GLY A 72 -0.02 3.90 11.54
N GLU A 73 1.20 4.01 11.03
CA GLU A 73 1.49 4.25 9.62
C GLU A 73 1.15 3.02 8.76
N ALA A 74 0.58 3.26 7.58
CA ALA A 74 0.29 2.24 6.58
C ALA A 74 0.71 2.72 5.20
N LEU A 75 1.18 1.81 4.34
CA LEU A 75 1.46 2.11 2.95
C LEU A 75 0.18 2.03 2.12
N VAL A 76 0.02 2.98 1.22
CA VAL A 76 -1.16 3.13 0.38
C VAL A 76 -0.72 3.40 -1.06
N LEU A 77 -1.41 2.80 -2.02
CA LEU A 77 -1.25 3.13 -3.43
C LEU A 77 -1.96 4.43 -3.76
N SER A 78 -1.26 5.36 -4.41
CA SER A 78 -1.84 6.59 -4.92
C SER A 78 -1.58 6.71 -6.42
N ARG A 79 -2.61 6.95 -7.21
CA ARG A 79 -2.48 7.17 -8.65
C ARG A 79 -1.77 8.48 -8.92
N TYR A 80 -0.63 8.40 -9.59
CA TYR A 80 0.11 9.56 -10.06
C TYR A 80 0.09 9.62 -11.59
N PRO A 81 -0.44 10.71 -12.18
CA PRO A 81 -0.50 10.84 -13.63
C PRO A 81 0.91 11.02 -14.22
N VAL A 82 1.19 10.30 -15.31
CA VAL A 82 2.48 10.39 -16.02
C VAL A 82 2.28 10.59 -17.51
N ARG A 83 3.33 10.99 -18.22
CA ARG A 83 3.31 11.07 -19.69
C ARG A 83 4.29 10.09 -20.29
N VAL A 84 3.80 9.14 -21.09
CA VAL A 84 4.66 8.23 -21.84
C VAL A 84 5.34 8.98 -22.97
N LYS A 85 6.67 8.93 -23.01
CA LYS A 85 7.51 9.59 -24.03
C LYS A 85 8.10 8.61 -25.02
N ALA A 86 8.51 7.44 -24.55
CA ALA A 86 9.14 6.41 -25.35
C ALA A 86 8.93 5.04 -24.71
N THR A 87 9.04 4.00 -25.52
CA THR A 87 9.02 2.60 -25.08
C THR A 87 10.25 1.90 -25.67
N LYS A 88 10.99 1.17 -24.83
CA LYS A 88 12.21 0.44 -25.24
C LYS A 88 12.23 -0.92 -24.55
N GLY A 89 11.89 -1.97 -25.29
CA GLY A 89 11.80 -3.32 -24.73
C GLY A 89 10.79 -3.39 -23.58
N LYS A 90 11.23 -3.86 -22.41
CA LYS A 90 10.39 -3.95 -21.19
C LYS A 90 10.38 -2.67 -20.36
N LYS A 91 10.91 -1.56 -20.87
CA LYS A 91 10.93 -0.27 -20.17
C LYS A 91 10.10 0.78 -20.89
N ILE A 92 9.43 1.63 -20.10
CA ILE A 92 8.64 2.77 -20.57
C ILE A 92 9.23 4.03 -19.94
N GLN A 93 9.46 5.05 -20.76
CA GLN A 93 9.83 6.37 -20.28
C GLN A 93 8.57 7.13 -19.87
N ALA A 94 8.31 7.18 -18.57
CA ALA A 94 7.14 7.79 -17.95
C ALA A 94 7.53 9.11 -17.29
N LYS A 95 7.37 10.23 -18.00
CA LYS A 95 7.73 11.55 -17.48
C LYS A 95 6.85 11.91 -16.28
N GLY A 96 7.49 12.27 -15.17
CA GLY A 96 6.88 12.50 -13.86
C GLY A 96 7.20 11.37 -12.87
N ALA A 97 7.51 10.16 -13.34
CA ALA A 97 7.84 9.04 -12.48
C ALA A 97 9.20 9.22 -11.75
N GLU A 98 10.14 9.97 -12.34
CA GLU A 98 11.44 10.28 -11.75
C GLU A 98 11.36 11.10 -10.46
N GLN A 99 10.19 11.69 -10.18
CA GLN A 99 9.94 12.47 -8.97
C GLN A 99 9.44 11.60 -7.81
N LEU A 100 9.17 10.32 -8.07
CA LEU A 100 8.57 9.40 -7.11
C LEU A 100 9.65 8.50 -6.53
N ASN A 101 9.65 8.39 -5.20
CA ASN A 101 10.62 7.54 -4.50
C ASN A 101 10.29 6.06 -4.57
N GLN A 102 9.04 5.67 -4.82
CA GLN A 102 8.66 4.25 -4.80
C GLN A 102 7.41 3.98 -5.64
N ILE A 103 7.56 3.21 -6.71
CA ILE A 103 6.51 2.94 -7.69
C ILE A 103 6.15 1.46 -7.61
N ALA A 104 4.86 1.14 -7.51
CA ALA A 104 4.40 -0.25 -7.54
C ALA A 104 4.58 -0.85 -8.94
N LEU A 105 5.24 -2.00 -9.00
CA LEU A 105 5.48 -2.76 -10.24
C LEU A 105 4.49 -3.91 -10.38
N ARG A 106 4.25 -4.62 -9.28
CA ARG A 106 3.35 -5.78 -9.22
C ARG A 106 2.64 -5.80 -7.88
N CYS A 107 1.47 -6.41 -7.87
CA CYS A 107 0.70 -6.65 -6.66
C CYS A 107 0.12 -8.07 -6.68
N SER A 108 -0.07 -8.66 -5.50
CA SER A 108 -0.73 -9.96 -5.35
C SER A 108 -2.25 -9.91 -5.61
N ARG A 109 -2.81 -8.71 -5.81
CA ARG A 109 -4.19 -8.43 -6.18
C ARG A 109 -4.25 -7.32 -7.21
N GLU A 110 -5.44 -7.08 -7.77
CA GLU A 110 -5.67 -5.92 -8.63
C GLU A 110 -5.40 -4.61 -7.85
N MET A 111 -4.67 -3.69 -8.47
CA MET A 111 -4.26 -2.44 -7.84
C MET A 111 -5.32 -1.36 -8.04
N GLU A 112 -5.68 -0.70 -6.95
CA GLU A 112 -6.66 0.38 -6.91
C GLU A 112 -6.11 1.60 -6.17
N ASP A 113 -6.62 2.79 -6.49
CA ASP A 113 -6.27 4.01 -5.77
C ASP A 113 -6.77 3.97 -4.32
N GLY A 114 -5.93 4.38 -3.38
CA GLY A 114 -6.25 4.34 -1.95
C GLY A 114 -6.14 2.94 -1.31
N MET A 115 -5.75 1.92 -2.08
CA MET A 115 -5.56 0.56 -1.58
C MET A 115 -4.41 0.51 -0.57
N LYS A 116 -4.67 -0.04 0.62
CA LYS A 116 -3.60 -0.34 1.59
C LYS A 116 -2.82 -1.55 1.15
N VAL A 117 -1.51 -1.49 1.24
CA VAL A 117 -0.59 -2.53 0.77
C VAL A 117 0.55 -2.75 1.76
N ARG A 118 1.26 -3.86 1.59
CA ARG A 118 2.56 -4.12 2.24
C ARG A 118 3.62 -4.37 1.17
N LEU A 119 4.86 -3.96 1.44
CA LEU A 119 5.98 -4.27 0.55
C LEU A 119 6.32 -5.75 0.66
N ASP A 120 6.77 -6.33 -0.45
CA ASP A 120 7.41 -7.63 -0.45
C ASP A 120 8.79 -7.50 0.22
N GLU A 121 8.97 -8.18 1.36
CA GLU A 121 10.20 -8.11 2.15
C GLU A 121 11.28 -9.07 1.65
N GLU A 122 10.96 -9.93 0.67
CA GLU A 122 11.89 -10.95 0.14
C GLU A 122 12.87 -10.42 -0.93
N GLU A 123 12.74 -9.17 -1.40
CA GLU A 123 13.66 -8.52 -2.36
C GLU A 123 14.66 -7.54 -1.69
N LYS A 124 15.27 -7.93 -0.56
CA LYS A 124 16.43 -7.21 0.03
C LYS A 124 17.75 -7.94 -0.17
#